data_AF-A0A2V8PP50-F1
#
_entry.id   AF-A0A2V8PP50-F1
#
_cell.length_a   1.000
_cell.length_b   1.000
_cell.length_c   1.000
_cell.angle_alpha   90.00
_cell.angle_beta   90.00
_cell.angle_gamma   90.00
#
_symmetry.space_group_name_H-M   'P 1'
#
loop_
_entity.id
_entity.type
_entity.pdbx_description
1 polymer ?
#
loop_
_entity_poly.entity_id
_entity_poly.type
_entity_poly.pdbx_seq_one_letter_code
_entity_poly.pdbx_strand_id
1 'polypeptide(L)'
;MSTRRINWYKYAAPANFYPLAGKMIPFFTVVTVLLFIIGLYVGFFVAPTDFQQGESYRIIFIHVPAAWMGMFLYMLMAVYAGLGWAFNARLGSMMATAISTTGAVFTFISLVTGSLWGKPAWGVYWVWDARMTSTLILMFLYIGFISLQASIDDPRRADRAGAVLALVGLINVPIIYFSVQWWNTLHQGATFTARSFKMAPSMLWAMLILLAACWMYSIAVVLVRVRCIIREREREAPWLAEAVA
;
A
#
# COMPACT_ATOMS: atom_id res chain seq x y z
N MET A 1 -16.89 24.57 -32.52
CA MET A 1 -16.60 24.09 -31.17
C MET A 1 -15.59 22.95 -31.26
N SER A 2 -14.32 23.18 -30.90
CA SER A 2 -13.29 22.14 -30.90
C SER A 2 -13.50 21.25 -29.67
N THR A 3 -13.92 20.01 -29.88
CA THR A 3 -13.95 19.00 -28.83
C THR A 3 -12.50 18.65 -28.48
N ARG A 4 -11.99 19.20 -27.37
CA ARG A 4 -10.71 18.78 -26.78
C ARG A 4 -10.80 17.27 -26.51
N ARG A 5 -10.27 16.45 -27.42
CA ARG A 5 -10.10 15.02 -27.16
C ARG A 5 -9.14 14.88 -25.98
N ILE A 6 -9.65 14.35 -24.87
CA ILE A 6 -8.83 14.03 -23.70
C ILE A 6 -7.83 12.97 -24.17
N ASN A 7 -6.54 13.33 -24.20
CA ASN A 7 -5.49 12.37 -24.49
C ASN A 7 -5.22 11.54 -23.23
N TRP A 8 -5.97 10.45 -23.08
CA TRP A 8 -5.87 9.51 -21.96
C TRP A 8 -4.46 8.94 -21.76
N TYR A 9 -3.62 8.93 -22.79
CA TYR A 9 -2.25 8.41 -22.75
C TYR A 9 -1.17 9.45 -22.43
N LYS A 10 -1.54 10.74 -22.26
CA LYS A 10 -0.55 11.82 -22.04
C LYS A 10 0.40 11.50 -20.89
N TYR A 11 -0.12 11.05 -19.77
CA TYR A 11 0.68 10.74 -18.57
C TYR A 11 1.17 9.29 -18.50
N ALA A 12 0.96 8.48 -19.56
CA ALA A 12 1.59 7.16 -19.66
C ALA A 12 3.08 7.26 -20.04
N ALA A 13 3.51 8.39 -20.61
CA ALA A 13 4.90 8.65 -20.95
C ALA A 13 5.69 9.19 -19.73
N PRO A 14 6.86 8.62 -19.38
CA PRO A 14 7.70 9.11 -18.28
C PRO A 14 8.01 10.60 -18.35
N ALA A 15 8.28 11.14 -19.55
CA ALA A 15 8.58 12.56 -19.76
C ALA A 15 7.46 13.51 -19.29
N ASN A 16 6.20 13.13 -19.50
CA ASN A 16 5.05 13.94 -19.08
C ASN A 16 4.69 13.73 -17.61
N PHE A 17 4.90 12.51 -17.11
CA PHE A 17 4.55 12.13 -15.74
C PHE A 17 5.56 12.65 -14.72
N TYR A 18 6.86 12.64 -15.04
CA TYR A 18 7.94 13.05 -14.15
C TYR A 18 7.76 14.45 -13.53
N PRO A 19 7.50 15.54 -14.29
CA PRO A 19 7.28 16.86 -13.72
C PRO A 19 5.96 16.97 -12.94
N LEU A 20 4.92 16.24 -13.37
CA LEU A 20 3.64 16.20 -12.65
C LEU A 20 3.81 15.57 -11.27
N ALA A 21 4.48 14.42 -11.20
CA ALA A 21 4.82 13.75 -9.95
C ALA A 21 5.60 14.69 -9.02
N GLY A 22 6.54 15.46 -9.57
CA GLY A 22 7.30 16.47 -8.80
C GLY A 22 6.44 17.54 -8.16
N LYS A 23 5.42 18.05 -8.87
CA LYS A 23 4.49 19.06 -8.34
C LYS A 23 3.53 18.48 -7.30
N MET A 24 3.17 17.21 -7.43
CA MET A 24 2.23 16.53 -6.53
C MET A 24 2.88 16.16 -5.18
N ILE A 25 4.16 15.78 -5.17
CA ILE A 25 4.86 15.29 -3.96
C ILE A 25 4.74 16.24 -2.76
N PRO A 26 5.02 17.56 -2.86
CA PRO A 26 4.92 18.46 -1.71
C PRO A 26 3.52 18.52 -1.10
N PHE A 27 2.48 18.56 -1.96
CA PHE A 27 1.10 18.58 -1.51
C PHE A 27 0.76 17.32 -0.71
N PHE A 28 1.02 16.13 -1.27
CA PHE A 28 0.73 14.88 -0.55
C PHE A 28 1.55 14.76 0.73
N THR A 29 2.81 15.22 0.73
CA THR A 29 3.67 15.21 1.92
C THR A 29 3.11 16.09 3.04
N VAL A 30 2.69 17.32 2.74
CA VAL A 30 2.10 18.23 3.73
C VAL A 30 0.81 17.64 4.30
N VAL A 31 -0.08 17.14 3.43
CA VAL A 31 -1.34 16.52 3.86
C VAL A 31 -1.08 15.28 4.72
N THR A 32 -0.09 14.45 4.36
CA THR A 32 0.34 13.30 5.18
C THR A 32 0.72 13.73 6.59
N VAL A 33 1.58 14.73 6.74
CA VAL A 33 2.05 15.20 8.04
C VAL A 33 0.89 15.69 8.89
N LEU A 34 0.01 16.52 8.31
CA LEU A 34 -1.17 17.06 9.01
C LEU A 34 -2.11 15.94 9.45
N LEU A 35 -2.45 15.00 8.57
CA LEU A 35 -3.36 13.91 8.90
C LEU A 35 -2.77 12.94 9.93
N PHE A 36 -1.46 12.67 9.91
CA PHE A 36 -0.83 11.86 10.97
C PHE A 36 -0.88 12.56 12.32
N ILE A 37 -0.56 13.86 12.39
CA ILE A 37 -0.63 14.62 13.65
C ILE A 37 -2.05 14.59 14.21
N ILE A 38 -3.05 14.92 13.38
CA ILE A 38 -4.46 14.93 13.79
C ILE A 38 -4.93 13.52 14.18
N GLY A 39 -4.65 12.52 13.34
CA GLY A 39 -5.09 11.14 13.54
C GLY A 39 -4.50 10.51 14.79
N LEU A 40 -3.21 10.73 15.05
CA LEU A 40 -2.56 10.26 16.29
C LEU A 40 -3.10 11.00 17.51
N TYR A 41 -3.33 12.31 17.42
CA TYR A 41 -3.93 13.06 18.53
C TYR A 41 -5.33 12.54 18.88
N VAL A 42 -6.19 12.40 17.87
CA VAL A 42 -7.56 11.89 18.06
C VAL A 42 -7.53 10.45 18.57
N GLY A 43 -6.67 9.59 18.00
CA GLY A 43 -6.56 8.19 18.37
C GLY A 43 -6.02 7.95 19.78
N PHE A 44 -5.02 8.72 20.23
CA PHE A 44 -4.37 8.46 21.52
C PHE A 44 -4.89 9.32 22.67
N PHE A 45 -5.45 10.50 22.41
CA PHE A 45 -5.86 11.44 23.46
C PHE A 45 -7.37 11.72 23.50
N VAL A 46 -8.08 11.60 22.37
CA VAL A 46 -9.52 11.92 22.30
C VAL A 46 -10.39 10.65 22.35
N ALA A 47 -9.95 9.57 21.70
CA ALA A 47 -10.70 8.33 21.68
C ALA A 47 -10.74 7.70 23.09
N PRO A 48 -11.93 7.31 23.58
CA PRO A 48 -12.06 6.73 24.91
C PRO A 48 -11.46 5.34 24.94
N THR A 49 -11.03 4.89 26.11
CA THR A 49 -10.58 3.51 26.34
C THR A 49 -11.69 2.51 25.96
N ASP A 50 -11.34 1.42 25.31
CA ASP A 50 -12.30 0.37 24.99
C ASP A 50 -12.70 -0.42 26.25
N PHE A 51 -13.99 -0.73 26.39
CA PHE A 51 -14.52 -1.40 27.58
C PHE A 51 -14.01 -2.84 27.73
N GLN A 52 -13.77 -3.55 26.63
CA GLN A 52 -13.34 -4.95 26.65
C GLN A 52 -11.82 -5.08 26.54
N GLN A 53 -11.19 -4.26 25.70
CA GLN A 53 -9.78 -4.37 25.34
C GLN A 53 -8.89 -3.38 26.12
N GLY A 54 -9.47 -2.50 26.93
CA GLY A 54 -8.72 -1.47 27.65
C GLY A 54 -7.97 -0.56 26.68
N GLU A 55 -6.73 -0.20 27.02
CA GLU A 55 -5.86 0.64 26.17
C GLU A 55 -5.23 -0.12 25.00
N SER A 56 -5.24 -1.46 25.03
CA SER A 56 -4.59 -2.29 24.01
C SER A 56 -5.20 -2.13 22.61
N TYR A 57 -6.48 -1.76 22.53
CA TYR A 57 -7.18 -1.54 21.26
C TYR A 57 -6.55 -0.41 20.43
N ARG A 58 -5.85 0.56 21.01
CA ARG A 58 -5.33 1.72 20.28
C ARG A 58 -4.35 1.32 19.17
N ILE A 59 -3.75 0.14 19.25
CA ILE A 59 -2.92 -0.42 18.18
C ILE A 59 -3.69 -0.58 16.85
N ILE A 60 -5.02 -0.72 16.88
CA ILE A 60 -5.85 -0.81 15.67
C ILE A 60 -5.74 0.44 14.79
N PHE A 61 -5.47 1.59 15.39
CA PHE A 61 -5.27 2.86 14.67
C PHE A 61 -4.05 2.82 13.76
N ILE A 62 -3.10 1.93 14.02
CA ILE A 62 -1.91 1.71 13.18
C ILE A 62 -2.09 0.42 12.37
N HIS A 63 -2.50 -0.66 13.04
CA HIS A 63 -2.62 -1.99 12.45
C HIS A 63 -3.61 -2.04 11.29
N VAL A 64 -4.84 -1.53 11.47
CA VAL A 64 -5.90 -1.64 10.46
C VAL A 64 -5.55 -0.85 9.18
N PRO A 65 -5.12 0.43 9.26
CA PRO A 65 -4.59 1.12 8.09
C PRO A 65 -3.44 0.38 7.40
N ALA A 66 -2.48 -0.15 8.16
CA ALA A 66 -1.35 -0.88 7.59
C ALA A 66 -1.78 -2.17 6.88
N ALA A 67 -2.68 -2.95 7.48
CA ALA A 67 -3.20 -4.17 6.88
C ALA A 67 -3.93 -3.89 5.55
N TRP A 68 -4.78 -2.85 5.53
CA TRP A 68 -5.51 -2.46 4.32
C TRP A 68 -4.58 -1.94 3.23
N MET A 69 -3.60 -1.10 3.60
CA MET A 69 -2.62 -0.59 2.64
C MET A 69 -1.71 -1.69 2.10
N GLY A 70 -1.29 -2.65 2.92
CA GLY A 70 -0.49 -3.80 2.48
C GLY A 70 -1.20 -4.61 1.39
N MET A 71 -2.48 -4.92 1.57
CA MET A 71 -3.30 -5.60 0.56
C MET A 71 -3.56 -4.72 -0.66
N PHE A 72 -4.01 -3.48 -0.47
CA PHE A 72 -4.37 -2.57 -1.55
C PHE A 72 -3.19 -2.27 -2.47
N LEU A 73 -2.02 -1.96 -1.89
CA LEU A 73 -0.82 -1.69 -2.67
C LEU A 73 -0.33 -2.93 -3.44
N TYR A 74 -0.64 -4.15 -2.97
CA TYR A 74 -0.27 -5.36 -3.70
C TYR A 74 -1.13 -5.50 -4.94
N MET A 75 -2.45 -5.27 -4.79
CA MET A 75 -3.37 -5.21 -5.92
C MET A 75 -2.95 -4.14 -6.92
N LEU A 76 -2.64 -2.93 -6.44
CA LEU A 76 -2.23 -1.82 -7.30
C LEU A 76 -0.91 -2.13 -8.02
N MET A 77 0.07 -2.69 -7.32
CA MET A 77 1.34 -3.16 -7.90
C MET A 77 1.10 -4.19 -9.00
N ALA A 78 0.27 -5.20 -8.76
CA ALA A 78 -0.06 -6.23 -9.73
C ALA A 78 -0.78 -5.66 -10.97
N VAL A 79 -1.70 -4.71 -10.79
CA VAL A 79 -2.33 -3.99 -11.90
C VAL A 79 -1.29 -3.24 -12.73
N TYR A 80 -0.41 -2.44 -12.10
CA TYR A 80 0.63 -1.71 -12.83
C TYR A 80 1.63 -2.63 -13.53
N ALA A 81 2.02 -3.75 -12.91
CA ALA A 81 2.89 -4.74 -13.52
C ALA A 81 2.20 -5.42 -14.73
N GLY A 82 0.91 -5.75 -14.59
CA GLY A 82 0.09 -6.28 -15.68
C GLY A 82 -0.07 -5.30 -16.84
N LEU A 83 -0.31 -4.00 -16.57
CA LEU A 83 -0.36 -2.95 -17.59
C LEU A 83 0.99 -2.78 -18.29
N GLY A 84 2.09 -2.79 -17.53
CA GLY A 84 3.44 -2.72 -18.06
C GLY A 84 3.76 -3.88 -18.98
N TRP A 85 3.34 -5.10 -18.60
CA TRP A 85 3.53 -6.31 -19.39
C TRP A 85 2.62 -6.37 -20.63
N ALA A 86 1.32 -6.14 -20.48
CA ALA A 86 0.32 -6.27 -21.55
C ALA A 86 0.46 -5.19 -22.63
N PHE A 87 0.75 -3.95 -22.24
CA PHE A 87 0.83 -2.80 -23.16
C PHE A 87 2.26 -2.35 -23.45
N ASN A 88 3.27 -3.09 -22.97
CA ASN A 88 4.69 -2.69 -23.06
C ASN A 88 4.93 -1.27 -22.49
N ALA A 89 4.13 -0.88 -21.51
CA ALA A 89 4.11 0.45 -20.93
C ALA A 89 5.18 0.57 -19.84
N ARG A 90 6.36 1.11 -20.20
CA ARG A 90 7.52 1.24 -19.30
C ARG A 90 7.17 1.85 -17.94
N LEU A 91 6.36 2.91 -17.95
CA LEU A 91 5.95 3.59 -16.72
C LEU A 91 5.14 2.66 -15.78
N GLY A 92 4.35 1.74 -16.33
CA GLY A 92 3.60 0.76 -15.54
C GLY A 92 4.54 -0.13 -14.70
N SER A 93 5.58 -0.68 -15.32
CA SER A 93 6.56 -1.49 -14.60
C SER A 93 7.36 -0.68 -13.57
N MET A 94 7.73 0.57 -13.90
CA MET A 94 8.38 1.49 -12.95
C MET A 94 7.49 1.78 -11.74
N MET A 95 6.18 1.99 -11.96
CA MET A 95 5.20 2.18 -10.89
C MET A 95 5.06 0.94 -10.01
N ALA A 96 4.97 -0.26 -10.61
CA ALA A 96 4.92 -1.51 -9.84
C ALA A 96 6.13 -1.65 -8.92
N THR A 97 7.32 -1.35 -9.44
CA THR A 97 8.58 -1.33 -8.69
C THR A 97 8.52 -0.34 -7.51
N ALA A 98 8.09 0.90 -7.78
CA ALA A 98 7.95 1.93 -6.76
C ALA A 98 6.96 1.57 -5.64
N ILE A 99 5.84 0.93 -5.99
CA ILE A 99 4.78 0.52 -5.07
C ILE A 99 5.25 -0.63 -4.16
N SER A 100 6.00 -1.60 -4.72
CA SER A 100 6.37 -2.84 -4.04
C SER A 100 6.98 -2.61 -2.65
N THR A 101 7.91 -1.68 -2.53
CA THR A 101 8.60 -1.40 -1.26
C THR A 101 7.66 -0.75 -0.24
N THR A 102 6.75 0.13 -0.67
CA THR A 102 5.78 0.76 0.23
C THR A 102 4.79 -0.27 0.76
N GLY A 103 4.29 -1.13 -0.13
CA GLY A 103 3.40 -2.24 0.23
C GLY A 103 4.05 -3.26 1.18
N ALA A 104 5.33 -3.60 0.96
CA ALA A 104 6.11 -4.46 1.84
C ALA A 104 6.20 -3.89 3.26
N VAL A 105 6.51 -2.60 3.38
CA VAL A 105 6.59 -1.92 4.70
C VAL A 105 5.26 -1.95 5.43
N PHE A 106 4.14 -1.65 4.75
CA PHE A 106 2.82 -1.74 5.40
C PHE A 106 2.44 -3.16 5.80
N THR A 107 2.79 -4.14 4.98
CA THR A 107 2.56 -5.57 5.30
C THR A 107 3.37 -5.99 6.52
N PHE A 108 4.63 -5.56 6.61
CA PHE A 108 5.48 -5.80 7.77
C PHE A 108 4.92 -5.15 9.03
N ILE A 109 4.53 -3.87 8.96
CA ILE A 109 3.91 -3.16 10.09
C ILE A 109 2.64 -3.89 10.53
N SER A 110 1.80 -4.34 9.60
CA SER A 110 0.60 -5.12 9.89
C SER A 110 0.93 -6.42 10.64
N LEU A 111 1.92 -7.19 10.18
CA LEU A 111 2.33 -8.44 10.83
C LEU A 111 2.84 -8.20 12.26
N VAL A 112 3.72 -7.21 12.44
CA VAL A 112 4.30 -6.89 13.75
C VAL A 112 3.22 -6.38 14.71
N THR A 113 2.44 -5.39 14.29
CA THR A 113 1.39 -4.80 15.13
C THR A 113 0.27 -5.78 15.43
N GLY A 114 -0.12 -6.63 14.48
CA GLY A 114 -1.10 -7.69 14.67
C GLY A 114 -0.61 -8.74 15.66
N SER A 115 0.67 -9.12 15.57
CA SER A 115 1.29 -10.04 16.51
C SER A 115 1.32 -9.48 17.93
N LEU A 116 1.71 -8.21 18.08
CA LEU A 116 1.73 -7.52 19.38
C LEU A 116 0.33 -7.41 19.99
N TRP A 117 -0.71 -7.18 19.19
CA TRP A 117 -2.11 -7.15 19.63
C TRP A 117 -2.63 -8.55 20.00
N GLY A 118 -2.17 -9.60 19.32
CA GLY A 118 -2.55 -10.98 19.61
C GLY A 118 -2.24 -11.39 21.06
N LYS A 119 -1.17 -10.87 21.66
CA LYS A 119 -0.78 -11.22 23.03
C LYS A 119 -1.83 -10.84 24.08
N PRO A 120 -2.28 -9.57 24.19
CA PRO A 120 -3.37 -9.21 25.10
C PRO A 120 -4.74 -9.74 24.66
N ALA A 121 -4.99 -9.92 23.36
CA ALA A 121 -6.29 -10.37 22.86
C ALA A 121 -6.54 -11.89 23.02
N TRP A 122 -5.52 -12.72 22.80
CA TRP A 122 -5.63 -14.18 22.71
C TRP A 122 -4.60 -14.94 23.57
N GLY A 123 -3.69 -14.23 24.26
CA GLY A 123 -2.64 -14.84 25.09
C GLY A 123 -1.38 -15.26 24.32
N VAL A 124 -1.38 -15.16 22.98
CA VAL A 124 -0.28 -15.61 22.10
C VAL A 124 0.03 -14.57 21.01
N TYR A 125 1.31 -14.45 20.64
CA TYR A 125 1.75 -13.50 19.60
C TYR A 125 1.43 -13.97 18.17
N TRP A 126 1.29 -15.27 17.96
CA TRP A 126 1.10 -15.83 16.62
C TRP A 126 0.25 -17.09 16.68
N VAL A 127 -0.66 -17.20 15.71
CA VAL A 127 -1.37 -18.42 15.39
C VAL A 127 -1.26 -18.68 13.90
N TRP A 128 -1.15 -19.95 13.51
CA TRP A 128 -1.01 -20.35 12.11
C TRP A 128 -2.37 -20.46 11.42
N ASP A 129 -3.19 -19.42 11.55
CA ASP A 129 -4.50 -19.39 10.91
C ASP A 129 -4.43 -18.85 9.48
N ALA A 130 -5.56 -18.93 8.77
CA ALA A 130 -5.64 -18.53 7.37
C ALA A 130 -5.24 -17.06 7.15
N ARG A 131 -5.61 -16.14 8.06
CA ARG A 131 -5.36 -14.70 7.89
C ARG A 131 -3.90 -14.34 8.13
N MET A 132 -3.32 -14.77 9.26
CA MET A 132 -1.93 -14.44 9.60
C MET A 132 -0.99 -15.10 8.59
N THR A 133 -1.25 -16.37 8.26
CA THR A 133 -0.43 -17.11 7.30
C THR A 133 -0.49 -16.50 5.91
N SER A 134 -1.68 -16.15 5.40
CA SER A 134 -1.80 -15.50 4.09
C SER A 134 -1.21 -14.07 4.07
N THR A 135 -1.26 -13.34 5.20
CA THR A 135 -0.58 -12.05 5.33
C THR A 135 0.95 -12.19 5.35
N LEU A 136 1.47 -13.25 5.97
CA LEU A 136 2.90 -13.58 5.92
C LEU A 136 3.32 -13.98 4.49
N ILE A 137 2.51 -14.76 3.80
CA ILE A 137 2.71 -15.08 2.38
C ILE A 137 2.72 -13.78 1.55
N LEU A 138 1.84 -12.81 1.83
CA LEU A 138 1.87 -11.51 1.16
C LEU A 138 3.20 -10.79 1.35
N MET A 139 3.78 -10.83 2.55
CA MET A 139 5.12 -10.26 2.82
C MET A 139 6.18 -10.96 1.96
N PHE A 140 6.16 -12.29 1.87
CA PHE A 140 7.09 -13.03 1.02
C PHE A 140 6.87 -12.78 -0.47
N LEU A 141 5.64 -12.56 -0.92
CA LEU A 141 5.36 -12.16 -2.29
C LEU A 141 5.95 -10.79 -2.61
N TYR A 142 5.86 -9.81 -1.70
CA TYR A 142 6.53 -8.52 -1.85
C TYR A 142 8.06 -8.66 -1.90
N ILE A 143 8.66 -9.36 -0.93
CA ILE A 143 10.11 -9.60 -0.91
C ILE A 143 10.55 -10.34 -2.17
N GLY A 144 9.78 -11.34 -2.60
CA GLY A 144 10.03 -12.12 -3.80
C GLY A 144 10.01 -11.25 -5.05
N PHE A 145 9.02 -10.36 -5.20
CA PHE A 145 8.96 -9.39 -6.29
C PHE A 145 10.18 -8.47 -6.31
N ILE A 146 10.53 -7.88 -5.16
CA ILE A 146 11.67 -6.95 -5.02
C ILE A 146 12.99 -7.67 -5.35
N SER A 147 13.18 -8.86 -4.79
CA SER A 147 14.40 -9.66 -4.97
C SER A 147 14.54 -10.14 -6.41
N LEU A 148 13.44 -10.57 -7.04
CA LEU A 148 13.42 -11.02 -8.44
C LEU A 148 13.76 -9.88 -9.39
N GLN A 149 13.28 -8.67 -9.13
CA GLN A 149 13.66 -7.50 -9.90
C GLN A 149 15.14 -7.16 -9.72
N ALA A 150 15.65 -7.21 -8.50
CA ALA A 150 17.04 -6.90 -8.20
C ALA A 150 18.04 -7.94 -8.74
N SER A 151 17.60 -9.19 -8.95
CA SER A 151 18.47 -10.29 -9.42
C SER A 151 18.62 -10.38 -10.94
N ILE A 152 17.93 -9.55 -11.72
CA ILE A 152 17.92 -9.60 -13.18
C ILE A 152 18.43 -8.27 -13.74
N ASP A 153 19.58 -8.29 -14.41
CA ASP A 153 20.22 -7.08 -14.93
C ASP A 153 19.43 -6.38 -16.04
N ASP A 154 18.80 -7.14 -16.94
CA ASP A 154 17.93 -6.58 -17.99
C ASP A 154 16.61 -6.10 -17.39
N PRO A 155 16.33 -4.78 -17.33
CA PRO A 155 15.13 -4.26 -16.69
C PRO A 155 13.85 -4.76 -17.34
N ARG A 156 13.83 -5.01 -18.65
CA ARG A 156 12.61 -5.48 -19.35
C ARG A 156 12.34 -6.93 -19.02
N ARG A 157 13.39 -7.74 -18.87
CA ARG A 157 13.26 -9.13 -18.42
C ARG A 157 12.84 -9.20 -16.95
N ALA A 158 13.43 -8.35 -16.11
CA ALA A 158 13.07 -8.20 -14.70
C ALA A 158 11.58 -7.82 -14.54
N ASP A 159 11.12 -6.82 -15.30
CA ASP A 159 9.74 -6.36 -15.30
C ASP A 159 8.75 -7.48 -15.68
N ARG A 160 9.07 -8.29 -16.70
CA ARG A 160 8.23 -9.43 -17.13
C ARG A 160 8.16 -10.51 -16.07
N ALA A 161 9.30 -10.89 -15.49
CA ALA A 161 9.36 -11.90 -14.43
C ALA A 161 8.59 -11.42 -13.18
N GLY A 162 8.79 -10.16 -12.79
CA GLY A 162 8.05 -9.52 -11.71
C GLY A 162 6.53 -9.47 -11.97
N ALA A 163 6.10 -9.16 -13.20
CA ALA A 163 4.69 -9.12 -13.55
C ALA A 163 3.99 -10.48 -13.38
N VAL A 164 4.64 -11.57 -13.80
CA VAL A 164 4.09 -12.93 -13.60
C VAL A 164 3.91 -13.21 -12.12
N LEU A 165 4.94 -12.97 -11.29
CA LEU A 165 4.87 -13.20 -9.85
C LEU A 165 3.78 -12.33 -9.19
N ALA A 166 3.69 -11.05 -9.55
CA ALA A 166 2.71 -10.13 -8.99
C ALA A 166 1.27 -10.54 -9.32
N LEU A 167 1.01 -10.92 -10.58
CA LEU A 167 -0.31 -11.34 -11.04
C LEU A 167 -0.75 -12.67 -10.43
N VAL A 168 0.15 -13.66 -10.31
CA VAL A 168 -0.16 -14.93 -9.64
C VAL A 168 -0.41 -14.70 -8.14
N GLY A 169 0.44 -13.91 -7.48
CA GLY A 169 0.29 -13.59 -6.07
C GLY A 169 -0.94 -12.75 -5.76
N LEU A 170 -1.58 -12.11 -6.75
CA LEU A 170 -2.81 -11.33 -6.57
C LEU A 170 -3.95 -12.17 -5.99
N ILE A 171 -3.96 -13.47 -6.27
CA ILE A 171 -4.91 -14.46 -5.74
C ILE A 171 -4.86 -14.51 -4.20
N ASN A 172 -3.71 -14.21 -3.59
CA ASN A 172 -3.56 -14.20 -2.13
C ASN A 172 -4.36 -13.08 -1.46
N VAL A 173 -4.63 -11.96 -2.14
CA VAL A 173 -5.35 -10.83 -1.53
C VAL A 173 -6.81 -11.20 -1.19
N PRO A 174 -7.61 -11.80 -2.10
CA PRO A 174 -8.91 -12.37 -1.73
C PRO A 174 -8.85 -13.38 -0.59
N ILE A 175 -7.82 -14.24 -0.55
CA ILE A 175 -7.64 -15.21 0.54
C ILE A 175 -7.50 -14.50 1.89
N ILE A 176 -6.68 -13.45 1.98
CA ILE A 176 -6.53 -12.65 3.21
C ILE A 176 -7.87 -12.00 3.58
N TYR A 177 -8.53 -11.35 2.61
CA TYR A 177 -9.74 -10.57 2.89
C TYR A 177 -10.89 -11.47 3.37
N PHE A 178 -11.15 -12.56 2.66
CA PHE A 178 -12.23 -13.50 2.97
C PHE A 178 -11.84 -14.59 3.97
N SER A 179 -10.60 -14.63 4.45
CA SER A 179 -10.11 -15.63 5.42
C SER A 179 -11.02 -15.82 6.65
N VAL A 180 -11.59 -14.74 7.18
CA VAL A 180 -12.50 -14.76 8.34
C VAL A 180 -13.91 -15.27 8.03
N GLN A 181 -14.28 -15.34 6.75
CA GLN A 181 -15.56 -15.89 6.30
C GLN A 181 -15.40 -17.36 5.87
N TRP A 182 -14.26 -17.71 5.30
CA TRP A 182 -14.00 -19.05 4.75
C TRP A 182 -13.51 -20.05 5.81
N TRP A 183 -12.85 -19.61 6.87
CA TRP A 183 -12.33 -20.48 7.93
C TRP A 183 -12.71 -20.03 9.33
N ASN A 184 -12.77 -20.99 10.25
CA ASN A 184 -12.81 -20.72 11.68
C ASN A 184 -11.44 -20.15 12.11
N THR A 185 -11.45 -18.94 12.67
CA THR A 185 -10.25 -18.21 13.09
C THR A 185 -10.53 -17.46 14.39
N LEU A 186 -9.47 -17.19 15.17
CA LEU A 186 -9.52 -16.29 16.32
C LEU A 186 -9.71 -14.82 15.89
N HIS A 187 -9.47 -14.50 14.61
CA HIS A 187 -9.72 -13.18 14.07
C HIS A 187 -11.20 -12.89 14.07
N GLN A 188 -11.56 -11.83 14.78
CA GLN A 188 -12.90 -11.28 14.74
C GLN A 188 -13.20 -10.84 13.30
N GLY A 189 -14.43 -11.11 12.84
CA GLY A 189 -14.95 -10.53 11.60
C GLY A 189 -14.86 -9.00 11.65
N ALA A 190 -14.90 -8.35 10.48
CA ALA A 190 -14.74 -6.90 10.42
C ALA A 190 -15.72 -6.18 11.37
N THR A 191 -15.19 -5.38 12.31
CA THR A 191 -15.97 -4.43 13.14
C THR A 191 -16.74 -3.42 12.29
N PHE A 192 -16.40 -3.34 10.99
CA PHE A 192 -17.08 -2.63 9.93
C PHE A 192 -17.96 -3.60 9.13
N THR A 193 -19.25 -3.58 9.42
CA THR A 193 -20.25 -4.02 8.44
C THR A 193 -21.02 -2.78 8.00
N ALA A 194 -21.46 -2.73 6.74
CA ALA A 194 -22.21 -1.60 6.16
C ALA A 194 -23.50 -1.21 6.91
N ARG A 195 -23.83 -1.90 8.01
CA ARG A 195 -25.07 -1.81 8.77
C ARG A 195 -24.90 -1.33 10.22
N SER A 196 -23.70 -1.33 10.80
CA SER A 196 -23.48 -0.84 12.18
C SER A 196 -22.00 -0.63 12.51
N PHE A 197 -21.68 0.48 13.16
CA PHE A 197 -20.37 0.69 13.80
C PHE A 197 -20.46 0.21 15.25
N LYS A 198 -19.72 -0.84 15.61
CA LYS A 198 -19.63 -1.31 17.01
C LYS A 198 -18.61 -0.55 17.86
N MET A 199 -18.17 0.63 17.42
CA MET A 199 -17.16 1.45 18.11
C MET A 199 -17.64 2.88 18.32
N ALA A 200 -17.07 3.56 19.32
CA ALA A 200 -17.35 4.98 19.55
C ALA A 200 -16.98 5.81 18.30
N PRO A 201 -17.76 6.86 17.96
CA PRO A 201 -17.49 7.66 16.76
C PRO A 201 -16.08 8.24 16.69
N SER A 202 -15.49 8.64 17.82
CA SER A 202 -14.12 9.15 17.88
C SER A 202 -13.05 8.10 17.50
N MET A 203 -13.28 6.83 17.84
CA MET A 203 -12.41 5.72 17.42
C MET A 203 -12.49 5.53 15.89
N LEU A 204 -13.70 5.59 15.33
CA LEU A 204 -13.90 5.49 13.88
C LEU A 204 -13.17 6.62 13.16
N TRP A 205 -13.36 7.87 13.59
CA TRP A 205 -12.72 9.02 12.99
C TRP A 205 -11.20 8.95 13.08
N ALA A 206 -10.64 8.58 14.24
CA ALA A 206 -9.19 8.37 14.37
C ALA A 206 -8.67 7.37 13.33
N MET A 207 -9.34 6.22 13.20
CA MET A 207 -8.94 5.18 12.26
C MET A 207 -9.06 5.64 10.79
N LEU A 208 -10.14 6.33 10.42
CA LEU A 208 -10.32 6.82 9.04
C LEU A 208 -9.33 7.94 8.69
N ILE A 209 -9.01 8.83 9.64
CA ILE A 209 -8.01 9.88 9.45
C ILE A 209 -6.63 9.26 9.25
N LEU A 210 -6.25 8.27 10.06
CA LEU A 210 -4.97 7.58 9.92
C LEU A 210 -4.90 6.73 8.65
N LEU A 211 -6.02 6.10 8.25
CA LEU A 211 -6.12 5.45 6.94
C LEU A 211 -5.86 6.46 5.81
N ALA A 212 -6.53 7.62 5.83
CA ALA A 212 -6.30 8.68 4.86
C ALA A 212 -4.83 9.17 4.89
N ALA A 213 -4.22 9.29 6.07
CA ALA A 213 -2.80 9.63 6.21
C ALA A 213 -1.90 8.60 5.51
N CYS A 214 -2.17 7.30 5.70
CA CYS A 214 -1.44 6.22 5.04
C CYS A 214 -1.62 6.22 3.51
N TRP A 215 -2.80 6.59 3.01
CA TRP A 215 -3.04 6.79 1.58
C TRP A 215 -2.19 7.94 1.02
N MET A 216 -2.24 9.11 1.65
CA MET A 216 -1.46 10.28 1.22
C MET A 216 0.04 9.99 1.28
N TYR A 217 0.49 9.30 2.35
CA TYR A 217 1.88 8.88 2.50
C TYR A 217 2.31 7.96 1.37
N SER A 218 1.48 6.96 1.05
CA SER A 218 1.77 6.01 -0.02
C SER A 218 1.89 6.71 -1.36
N ILE A 219 1.00 7.65 -1.66
CA ILE A 219 1.08 8.45 -2.89
C ILE A 219 2.38 9.26 -2.91
N ALA A 220 2.69 10.01 -1.87
CA ALA A 220 3.93 10.82 -1.80
C ALA A 220 5.19 9.97 -2.02
N VAL A 221 5.33 8.87 -1.26
CA VAL A 221 6.52 8.01 -1.30
C VAL A 221 6.63 7.26 -2.63
N VAL A 222 5.53 6.75 -3.18
CA VAL A 222 5.53 6.08 -4.48
C VAL A 222 5.90 7.07 -5.59
N LEU A 223 5.38 8.30 -5.55
CA LEU A 223 5.75 9.35 -6.50
C LEU A 223 7.23 9.73 -6.42
N VAL A 224 7.81 9.80 -5.21
CA VAL A 224 9.26 10.01 -5.05
C VAL A 224 10.03 8.83 -5.65
N ARG A 225 9.67 7.59 -5.29
CA ARG A 225 10.37 6.37 -5.75
C ARG A 225 10.31 6.21 -7.26
N VAL A 226 9.14 6.38 -7.87
CA VAL A 226 9.01 6.25 -9.34
C VAL A 226 9.82 7.33 -10.05
N ARG A 227 9.94 8.55 -9.50
CA ARG A 227 10.83 9.57 -10.06
C ARG A 227 12.30 9.13 -10.01
N CYS A 228 12.76 8.52 -8.91
CA CYS A 228 14.11 7.97 -8.85
C CYS A 228 14.32 6.87 -9.90
N ILE A 229 13.39 5.92 -10.01
CA ILE A 229 13.45 4.83 -10.99
C ILE A 229 13.44 5.37 -12.44
N ILE A 230 12.63 6.39 -12.73
CA ILE A 230 12.61 7.04 -14.04
C ILE A 230 13.97 7.66 -14.35
N ARG A 231 14.60 8.36 -13.38
CA ARG A 231 15.94 8.94 -13.57
C ARG A 231 17.00 7.88 -13.86
N GLU A 232 16.92 6.74 -13.19
CA GLU A 232 17.86 5.63 -13.40
C GLU A 232 17.67 4.97 -14.77
N ARG A 233 16.42 4.66 -15.14
CA ARG A 233 16.10 3.92 -16.38
C ARG A 233 16.11 4.78 -17.64
N GLU A 234 15.88 6.10 -17.52
CA GLU A 234 15.84 7.04 -18.64
C GLU A 234 17.01 8.05 -18.57
N ARG A 235 18.13 7.69 -17.92
CA ARG A 235 19.30 8.58 -17.69
C ARG A 235 19.90 9.19 -18.97
N GLU A 236 19.79 8.47 -20.10
CA GLU A 236 20.34 8.86 -21.40
C GLU A 236 19.30 9.60 -22.26
N ALA A 237 18.07 9.79 -21.74
CA ALA A 237 17.01 10.42 -22.50
C ALA A 237 17.18 11.96 -22.52
N PRO A 238 17.18 12.61 -23.70
CA PRO A 238 17.43 14.05 -23.81
C PRO A 238 16.48 14.93 -23.00
N TRP A 239 15.20 14.52 -22.87
CA TRP A 239 14.18 15.26 -22.14
C TRP A 239 14.47 15.36 -20.63
N LEU A 240 15.29 14.46 -20.07
CA LEU A 240 15.56 14.45 -18.64
C LEU A 240 16.48 15.62 -18.24
N ALA A 241 17.40 16.03 -19.11
CA ALA A 241 18.28 17.18 -18.87
C ALA A 241 17.46 18.47 -18.68
N GLU A 242 16.46 18.69 -19.54
CA GLU A 242 15.54 19.83 -19.45
C GLU A 242 14.61 19.77 -18.24
N ALA A 243 14.24 18.56 -17.79
CA ALA A 243 13.32 18.37 -16.67
C ALA A 243 13.98 18.45 -15.27
N VAL A 244 15.31 18.39 -15.21
CA VAL A 244 16.11 18.43 -13.98
C VAL A 244 16.83 19.79 -13.80
N ALA A 245 17.03 20.53 -14.90
CA ALA A 245 17.52 21.92 -14.88
C ALA A 245 16.53 22.86 -14.19
#